data_AF-A0A8T4Y6F8-F1
#
_entry.id   AF-A0A8T4Y6F8-F1
#
_cell.length_a   1.000
_cell.length_b   1.000
_cell.length_c   1.000
_cell.angle_alpha   90.00
_cell.angle_beta   90.00
_cell.angle_gamma   90.00
#
_symmetry.space_group_name_H-M   'P 1'
#
loop_
_entity.id
_entity.type
_entity.pdbx_description
1 polymer ?
#
loop_
_entity_poly.entity_id
_entity_poly.type
_entity_poly.pdbx_seq_one_letter_code
_entity_poly.pdbx_strand_id
1 'polypeptide(L)'
;YNLDVALIEARSRSKWLTKLKPQPFSSLAERIVYYESLPYMKHGMADEIIYLAREAIEGIVRLGKPDLAAEPRRKLEIGEALLRVGRFNDGLKLVTEAQEESMEIFNSITR
;
A
#
# COMPACT_ATOMS: atom_id res chain seq x y z
N TYR A 1 6.97 18.60 -16.57
CA TYR A 1 7.40 18.09 -15.25
C TYR A 1 8.79 18.67 -14.98
N ASN A 2 9.00 19.45 -13.90
CA ASN A 2 10.24 20.21 -13.69
C ASN A 2 11.17 19.47 -12.71
N LEU A 3 12.32 18.99 -13.21
CA LEU A 3 13.30 18.20 -12.47
C LEU A 3 13.87 18.95 -11.24
N ASP A 4 14.04 20.26 -11.35
CA ASP A 4 14.60 21.09 -10.28
C ASP A 4 13.66 21.17 -9.07
N VAL A 5 12.35 21.23 -9.33
CA VAL A 5 11.32 21.21 -8.28
C VAL A 5 11.31 19.86 -7.57
N ALA A 6 11.43 18.76 -8.33
CA ALA A 6 11.48 17.41 -7.76
C ALA A 6 12.72 17.21 -6.87
N LEU A 7 13.88 17.73 -7.26
CA LEU A 7 15.12 17.67 -6.48
C LEU A 7 15.04 18.46 -5.17
N ILE A 8 14.41 19.63 -5.19
CA ILE A 8 14.20 20.45 -3.98
C ILE A 8 13.23 19.77 -3.01
N GLU A 9 12.15 19.18 -3.51
CA GLU A 9 11.23 18.39 -2.69
C GLU A 9 11.92 17.17 -2.06
N ALA A 10 12.69 16.41 -2.85
CA ALA A 10 13.41 15.25 -2.36
C ALA A 10 14.41 15.59 -1.24
N ARG A 11 15.20 16.66 -1.41
CA ARG A 11 16.14 17.12 -0.37
C ARG A 11 15.44 17.58 0.90
N SER A 12 14.29 18.24 0.77
CA SER A 12 13.46 18.66 1.90
C SER A 12 12.92 17.43 2.66
N ARG A 13 12.43 16.42 1.94
CA ARG A 13 11.95 15.14 2.50
C ARG A 13 13.04 14.40 3.27
N SER A 14 14.24 14.27 2.71
CA SER A 14 15.36 13.61 3.39
C SER A 14 15.76 14.28 4.71
N LYS A 15 15.73 15.62 4.80
CA LYS A 15 16.01 16.35 6.05
C LYS A 15 14.98 16.11 7.17
N TRP A 16 13.76 15.70 6.82
CA TRP A 16 12.73 15.35 7.80
C TRP A 16 12.84 13.90 8.27
N LEU A 17 13.21 12.98 7.36
CA LEU A 17 13.47 11.58 7.70
C LEU A 17 14.59 11.42 8.73
N THR A 18 15.65 12.24 8.65
CA THR A 18 16.75 12.22 9.64
C THR A 18 16.34 12.71 11.04
N LYS A 19 15.15 13.30 11.19
CA LYS A 19 14.59 13.73 12.48
C LYS A 19 13.61 12.73 13.08
N LEU A 20 13.18 11.72 12.32
CA LEU A 20 12.32 10.66 12.84
C LEU A 20 13.16 9.77 13.76
N LYS A 21 12.79 9.72 15.04
CA LYS A 21 13.35 8.72 15.96
C LYS A 21 12.76 7.35 15.60
N PRO A 22 13.53 6.25 15.67
CA PRO A 22 12.97 4.91 15.54
C PRO A 22 11.92 4.70 16.64
N GLN A 23 10.66 4.51 16.26
CA GLN A 23 9.59 4.15 17.18
C GLN A 23 9.30 2.66 17.00
N PRO A 24 9.25 1.86 18.09
CA PRO A 24 8.78 0.49 17.99
C PRO A 24 7.29 0.48 17.64
N PHE A 25 6.92 -0.32 16.64
CA PHE A 25 5.52 -0.52 16.24
C PHE A 25 5.05 -1.89 16.74
N SER A 26 3.84 -1.94 17.28
CA SER A 26 3.20 -3.17 17.77
C SER A 26 2.66 -4.05 16.64
N SER A 27 2.47 -3.48 15.44
CA SER A 27 1.98 -4.18 14.25
C SER A 27 2.38 -3.47 12.95
N LEU A 28 2.29 -4.18 11.83
CA LEU A 28 2.51 -3.61 10.49
C LEU A 28 1.50 -2.49 10.17
N ALA A 29 0.23 -2.67 10.57
CA ALA A 29 -0.81 -1.67 10.37
C ALA A 29 -0.50 -0.34 11.08
N GLU A 30 -0.04 -0.41 12.34
CA GLU A 30 0.38 0.79 13.09
C GLU A 30 1.54 1.51 12.41
N ARG A 31 2.51 0.73 11.91
CA ARG A 31 3.65 1.26 11.17
C ARG A 31 3.19 2.01 9.91
N ILE A 32 2.27 1.45 9.14
CA ILE A 32 1.78 2.06 7.90
C ILE A 32 1.04 3.36 8.22
N VAL A 33 0.11 3.35 9.19
CA VAL A 33 -0.64 4.56 9.61
C VAL A 33 0.30 5.70 10.02
N TYR A 34 1.37 5.39 10.75
CA TYR A 34 2.36 6.38 11.16
C TYR A 34 3.03 7.06 9.96
N TYR A 35 3.50 6.28 8.98
CA TYR A 35 4.20 6.85 7.83
C TYR A 35 3.27 7.55 6.84
N GLU A 36 2.01 7.10 6.71
CA GLU A 36 0.96 7.78 5.94
C GLU A 36 0.59 9.15 6.55
N SER A 37 0.69 9.30 7.87
CA SER A 37 0.41 10.58 8.54
C SER A 37 1.45 11.67 8.24
N LEU A 38 2.60 11.32 7.63
CA LEU A 38 3.68 12.25 7.36
C LEU A 38 3.38 13.10 6.11
N PRO A 39 3.27 14.44 6.21
CA PRO A 39 2.79 15.33 5.14
C PRO A 39 3.61 15.34 3.84
N TYR A 40 4.74 14.65 3.82
CA TYR A 40 5.75 14.68 2.77
C TYR A 40 5.91 13.33 2.04
N MET A 41 5.16 12.30 2.42
CA MET A 41 5.00 11.06 1.67
C MET A 41 3.82 11.21 0.70
N LYS A 42 4.02 11.90 -0.44
CA LYS A 42 2.99 12.06 -1.49
C LYS A 42 2.76 10.78 -2.31
N HIS A 43 3.64 9.79 -2.16
CA HIS A 43 3.49 8.41 -2.58
C HIS A 43 3.62 7.57 -1.30
N GLY A 44 2.48 7.22 -0.73
CA GLY A 44 2.41 6.59 0.58
C GLY A 44 2.78 5.10 0.53
N MET A 45 3.05 4.52 1.69
CA MET A 45 2.98 3.06 1.87
C MET A 45 1.64 2.49 1.38
N ALA A 46 0.54 3.23 1.49
CA ALA A 46 -0.76 2.85 0.97
C ALA A 46 -0.73 2.63 -0.56
N ASP A 47 -0.06 3.51 -1.30
CA ASP A 47 0.08 3.37 -2.75
C ASP A 47 0.91 2.13 -3.11
N GLU A 48 1.98 1.86 -2.35
CA GLU A 48 2.80 0.67 -2.53
C GLU A 48 2.02 -0.62 -2.22
N ILE A 49 1.23 -0.63 -1.13
CA ILE A 49 0.38 -1.78 -0.77
C ILE A 49 -0.66 -2.04 -1.86
N ILE A 50 -1.28 -0.98 -2.39
CA ILE A 50 -2.24 -1.10 -3.51
C ILE A 50 -1.55 -1.69 -4.74
N TYR A 51 -0.35 -1.20 -5.08
CA TYR A 51 0.42 -1.72 -6.21
C TYR A 51 0.75 -3.21 -6.03
N LEU A 52 1.29 -3.59 -4.88
CA LEU A 52 1.63 -4.99 -4.57
C LEU A 52 0.40 -5.91 -4.58
N ALA A 53 -0.73 -5.45 -4.03
CA ALA A 53 -1.99 -6.18 -4.10
C ALA A 53 -2.44 -6.41 -5.54
N ARG A 54 -2.38 -5.39 -6.42
CA ARG A 54 -2.71 -5.57 -7.85
C ARG A 54 -1.80 -6.58 -8.51
N GLU A 55 -0.50 -6.49 -8.32
CA GLU A 55 0.47 -7.40 -8.94
C GLU A 55 0.24 -8.86 -8.52
N ALA A 56 -0.02 -9.10 -7.24
CA ALA A 56 -0.35 -10.44 -6.73
C ALA A 56 -1.67 -10.97 -7.32
N ILE A 57 -2.72 -10.15 -7.33
CA ILE A 57 -4.03 -10.46 -7.94
C ILE A 57 -3.89 -10.80 -9.42
N GLU A 58 -3.17 -9.98 -10.18
CA GLU A 58 -2.92 -10.24 -11.60
C GLU A 58 -2.06 -11.48 -11.81
N GLY A 59 -1.10 -11.73 -10.92
CA GLY A 59 -0.33 -12.96 -10.89
C GLY A 59 -1.22 -14.20 -10.78
N ILE A 60 -2.18 -14.20 -9.85
CA ILE A 60 -3.16 -15.29 -9.68
C ILE A 60 -4.00 -15.47 -10.96
N VAL A 61 -4.44 -14.38 -11.58
CA VAL A 61 -5.22 -14.42 -12.83
C VAL A 61 -4.39 -14.98 -13.98
N ARG A 62 -3.12 -14.56 -14.12
CA ARG A 62 -2.19 -15.07 -15.15
C ARG A 62 -1.93 -16.58 -15.00
N LEU A 63 -2.02 -17.10 -13.78
CA LEU A 63 -1.95 -18.54 -13.48
C LEU A 63 -3.25 -19.30 -13.76
N GLY A 64 -4.27 -18.65 -14.32
CA GLY A 64 -5.54 -19.26 -14.69
C GLY A 64 -6.47 -19.54 -13.51
N LYS A 65 -6.30 -18.81 -12.39
CA LYS A 65 -7.12 -18.97 -11.17
C LYS A 65 -7.93 -17.71 -10.81
N PRO A 66 -8.67 -17.10 -11.75
CA PRO A 66 -9.34 -15.81 -11.51
C PRO A 66 -10.35 -15.86 -10.35
N ASP A 67 -10.98 -17.01 -10.10
CA ASP A 67 -11.94 -17.18 -9.01
C ASP A 67 -11.29 -16.97 -7.64
N LEU A 68 -10.04 -17.41 -7.47
CA LEU A 68 -9.29 -17.20 -6.23
C LEU A 68 -8.89 -15.73 -6.03
N ALA A 69 -8.85 -14.94 -7.10
CA ALA A 69 -8.52 -13.53 -7.04
C ALA A 69 -9.74 -12.62 -6.77
N ALA A 70 -10.96 -13.17 -6.77
CA ALA A 70 -12.20 -12.38 -6.72
C ALA A 70 -12.35 -11.58 -5.42
N GLU A 71 -12.15 -12.21 -4.26
CA GLU A 71 -12.31 -11.54 -2.96
C GLU A 71 -11.20 -10.51 -2.68
N PRO A 72 -9.90 -10.81 -2.88
CA PRO A 72 -8.84 -9.80 -2.75
C PRO A 72 -9.06 -8.60 -3.69
N ARG A 73 -9.50 -8.85 -4.93
CA ARG A 73 -9.83 -7.78 -5.88
C ARG A 73 -10.97 -6.89 -5.37
N ARG A 74 -12.05 -7.49 -4.86
CA ARG A 74 -13.17 -6.75 -4.29
C ARG A 74 -12.73 -5.87 -3.11
N LYS A 75 -11.91 -6.42 -2.20
CA LYS A 75 -11.37 -5.65 -1.06
C LYS A 75 -10.52 -4.48 -1.52
N LEU A 76 -9.65 -4.70 -2.50
CA LEU A 76 -8.81 -3.66 -3.08
C LEU A 76 -9.65 -2.53 -3.69
N GLU A 77 -10.66 -2.85 -4.50
CA GLU A 77 -11.54 -1.86 -5.14
C GLU A 77 -12.30 -1.00 -4.11
N ILE A 78 -12.86 -1.64 -3.07
CA ILE A 78 -13.56 -0.93 -2.00
C ILE A 78 -12.58 -0.09 -1.18
N GLY A 79 -11.41 -0.63 -0.86
CA GLY A 79 -10.36 0.06 -0.12
C GLY A 79 -9.90 1.34 -0.82
N GLU A 80 -9.60 1.26 -2.11
CA GLU A 80 -9.25 2.43 -2.93
C GLU A 80 -10.36 3.48 -3.03
N ALA A 81 -11.62 3.03 -3.08
CA ALA A 81 -12.76 3.96 -3.06
C ALA A 81 -12.84 4.71 -1.72
N LEU A 82 -12.64 4.00 -0.60
CA LEU A 82 -12.64 4.59 0.75
C LEU A 82 -11.49 5.59 0.95
N LEU A 83 -10.29 5.26 0.46
CA LEU A 83 -9.14 6.17 0.49
C LEU A 83 -9.42 7.46 -0.28
N ARG A 84 -10.02 7.34 -1.48
CA ARG A 84 -10.39 8.52 -2.31
C ARG A 84 -11.42 9.44 -1.65
N VAL A 85 -12.34 8.91 -0.85
CA VAL A 85 -13.35 9.71 -0.12
C VAL A 85 -12.87 10.14 1.28
N GLY A 86 -11.59 9.95 1.61
CA GLY A 86 -11.00 10.38 2.88
C GLY A 86 -11.29 9.48 4.07
N ARG A 87 -11.87 8.28 3.85
CA ARG A 87 -12.04 7.25 4.89
C ARG A 87 -10.77 6.43 5.03
N PHE A 88 -9.71 7.10 5.47
CA PHE A 88 -8.35 6.57 5.43
C PHE A 88 -8.16 5.25 6.19
N ASN A 89 -8.58 5.17 7.45
CA ASN A 89 -8.38 3.96 8.26
C ASN A 89 -9.10 2.73 7.68
N ASP A 90 -10.35 2.90 7.26
CA ASP A 90 -11.15 1.80 6.69
C ASP A 90 -10.60 1.36 5.33
N GLY A 91 -10.21 2.33 4.49
CA GLY A 91 -9.61 2.05 3.19
C GLY A 91 -8.27 1.34 3.32
N LEU A 92 -7.40 1.83 4.21
CA LEU A 92 -6.08 1.27 4.45
C LEU A 92 -6.15 -0.18 4.95
N LYS A 93 -7.11 -0.47 5.83
CA LYS A 93 -7.36 -1.82 6.32
C LYS A 93 -7.68 -2.76 5.14
N LEU A 94 -8.62 -2.38 4.27
CA LEU A 94 -9.04 -3.22 3.15
C LEU A 94 -7.95 -3.45 2.11
N VAL A 95 -7.16 -2.43 1.76
CA VAL A 95 -6.06 -2.61 0.80
C VAL A 95 -4.95 -3.49 1.37
N THR A 96 -4.72 -3.43 2.69
CA THR A 96 -3.75 -4.31 3.37
C THR A 96 -4.25 -5.76 3.40
N GLU A 97 -5.50 -6.00 3.78
CA GLU A 97 -6.11 -7.33 3.75
C GLU A 97 -6.09 -7.92 2.33
N ALA A 98 -6.39 -7.12 1.30
CA ALA A 98 -6.30 -7.55 -0.09
C ALA A 98 -4.87 -7.98 -0.47
N GLN A 99 -3.86 -7.22 -0.02
CA GLN A 99 -2.46 -7.52 -0.28
C GLN A 99 -2.01 -8.82 0.40
N GLU A 100 -2.33 -8.98 1.68
CA GLU A 100 -1.96 -10.17 2.45
C GLU A 100 -2.61 -11.44 1.86
N GLU A 101 -3.92 -11.42 1.63
CA GLU A 101 -4.66 -12.56 1.09
C GLU A 101 -4.22 -12.94 -0.33
N SER A 102 -4.02 -11.95 -1.21
CA SER A 102 -3.54 -12.22 -2.56
C SER A 102 -2.13 -12.81 -2.56
N MET A 103 -1.25 -12.38 -1.67
CA MET A 103 0.09 -12.97 -1.54
C MET A 103 0.05 -14.39 -0.98
N GLU A 104 -0.78 -14.67 0.03
CA GLU A 104 -0.96 -16.03 0.55
C GLU A 104 -1.44 -16.98 -0.54
N ILE A 105 -2.46 -16.57 -1.30
CA ILE A 105 -3.01 -17.34 -2.42
C ILE A 105 -1.95 -17.55 -3.50
N PHE A 106 -1.30 -16.47 -3.95
CA PHE A 106 -0.28 -16.54 -5.00
C PHE A 106 0.85 -17.51 -4.61
N ASN A 107 1.38 -17.38 -3.39
CA ASN A 107 2.43 -18.25 -2.86
C ASN A 107 1.98 -19.72 -2.74
N SER A 108 0.71 -19.98 -2.48
CA SER A 108 0.15 -21.33 -2.41
C SER A 108 0.06 -22.02 -3.78
N ILE A 109 -0.04 -21.24 -4.86
CA ILE A 109 -0.14 -21.75 -6.24
C ILE A 109 1.26 -21.96 -6.84
N THR A 110 2.23 -21.11 -6.48
CA THR A 110 3.59 -21.14 -7.05
C THR A 110 4.56 -22.08 -6.32
N ARG A 111 4.14 -22.67 -5.19
CA ARG A 111 4.90 -23.70 -4.48
C ARG A 111 4.63 -25.08 -5.07
#